data_AF-A0A2E2VXI2-F1
#
_entry.id   AF-A0A2E2VXI2-F1
#
_cell.length_a   1.000
_cell.length_b   1.000
_cell.length_c   1.000
_cell.angle_alpha   90.00
_cell.angle_beta   90.00
_cell.angle_gamma   90.00
#
_symmetry.space_group_name_H-M   'P 1'
#
loop_
_entity.id
_entity.type
_entity.pdbx_description
1 polymer ?
#
loop_
_entity_poly.entity_id
_entity_poly.type
_entity_poly.pdbx_seq_one_letter_code
_entity_poly.pdbx_strand_id
1 'polypeptide(L)'
;MVKKIIFEVEKLIYNSLSLISILLIIDTALYHFLNLGTYLSDITIYYCGAFLYCGVKFKQKFFCRKSIMIPFYIMVLQTILSLAIYS
;
A
#
# COMPACT_ATOMS: atom_id res chain seq x y z
N MET A 1 23.40 20.47 1.85
CA MET A 1 22.91 19.98 0.53
C MET A 1 22.42 18.53 0.60
N VAL A 2 23.22 17.58 1.10
CA VAL A 2 22.88 16.14 1.20
C VAL A 2 21.58 15.84 1.97
N LYS A 3 21.35 16.50 3.11
CA LYS A 3 20.12 16.31 3.91
C LYS A 3 18.82 16.68 3.16
N LYS A 4 18.88 17.66 2.25
CA LYS A 4 17.73 18.09 1.45
C LYS A 4 17.37 17.04 0.41
N ILE A 5 18.38 16.42 -0.21
CA ILE A 5 18.21 15.36 -1.21
C ILE A 5 17.56 14.13 -0.55
N ILE A 6 18.05 13.71 0.63
CA ILE A 6 17.49 12.58 1.37
C ILE A 6 16.00 12.80 1.68
N PHE A 7 15.64 14.02 2.10
CA PHE A 7 14.26 14.35 2.44
C PHE A 7 13.32 14.30 1.21
N GLU A 8 13.75 14.79 0.05
CA GLU A 8 12.96 14.72 -1.18
C GLU A 8 12.82 13.27 -1.67
N VAL A 9 13.86 12.45 -1.54
CA VAL A 9 13.81 11.02 -1.89
C VAL A 9 12.83 10.28 -0.98
N GLU A 10 12.85 10.54 0.33
CA GLU A 10 11.88 9.97 1.27
C GLU A 10 10.44 10.33 0.89
N LYS A 11 10.20 11.61 0.57
CA LYS A 11 8.88 12.09 0.15
C LYS A 11 8.40 11.39 -1.13
N LEU A 12 9.28 11.15 -2.08
CA LEU A 12 8.98 10.46 -3.33
C LEU A 12 8.67 8.98 -3.10
N ILE A 13 9.41 8.31 -2.20
CA ILE A 13 9.10 6.93 -1.77
C ILE A 13 7.72 6.87 -1.12
N TYR A 14 7.38 7.80 -0.22
CA TYR A 14 6.08 7.81 0.43
C TYR A 14 4.93 8.04 -0.56
N ASN A 15 5.09 8.97 -1.50
CA ASN A 15 4.07 9.23 -2.51
C ASN A 15 3.88 8.05 -3.47
N SER A 16 4.97 7.42 -3.92
CA SER A 16 4.88 6.23 -4.78
C SER A 16 4.23 5.05 -4.06
N LEU A 17 4.57 4.80 -2.79
CA LEU A 17 3.90 3.77 -1.98
C LEU A 17 2.40 4.05 -1.84
N SER A 18 2.02 5.30 -1.58
CA SER A 18 0.61 5.68 -1.48
C SER A 18 -0.13 5.46 -2.80
N LEU A 19 0.43 5.89 -3.93
CA LEU A 19 -0.17 5.69 -5.26
C LEU A 19 -0.33 4.20 -5.61
N ILE A 20 0.70 3.38 -5.38
CA ILE A 20 0.64 1.94 -5.65
C ILE A 20 -0.44 1.29 -4.79
N SER A 21 -0.55 1.63 -3.50
CA SER A 21 -1.63 1.10 -2.66
C SER A 21 -3.02 1.46 -3.16
N ILE A 22 -3.24 2.71 -3.61
CA ILE A 22 -4.52 3.11 -4.19
C ILE A 22 -4.83 2.28 -5.44
N LEU A 23 -3.83 2.05 -6.30
CA LEU A 23 -3.98 1.25 -7.51
C LEU A 23 -4.41 -0.19 -7.18
N LEU A 24 -3.77 -0.81 -6.17
CA LEU A 24 -4.09 -2.16 -5.69
C LEU A 24 -5.49 -2.24 -5.08
N ILE A 25 -5.90 -1.23 -4.29
CA ILE A 25 -7.25 -1.15 -3.72
C ILE A 25 -8.31 -1.12 -4.82
N ILE A 26 -8.07 -0.33 -5.87
CA ILE A 26 -8.98 -0.18 -7.00
C ILE A 26 -9.06 -1.50 -7.78
N ASP A 27 -7.93 -2.12 -8.13
CA ASP A 27 -7.91 -3.41 -8.83
C ASP A 27 -8.63 -4.50 -8.03
N THR A 28 -8.37 -4.59 -6.73
CA THR A 28 -9.00 -5.58 -5.84
C THR A 28 -10.51 -5.34 -5.71
N ALA A 29 -10.94 -4.07 -5.64
CA ALA A 29 -12.36 -3.73 -5.60
C ALA A 29 -13.07 -4.04 -6.93
N LEU A 30 -12.45 -3.69 -8.07
CA LEU A 30 -12.96 -4.04 -9.39
C LEU A 30 -13.13 -5.55 -9.54
N TYR A 31 -12.15 -6.33 -9.08
CA TYR A 31 -12.23 -7.79 -9.09
C TYR A 31 -13.38 -8.29 -8.21
N HIS A 32 -13.48 -7.82 -6.96
CA HIS A 32 -14.50 -8.30 -6.03
C HIS A 32 -15.94 -7.88 -6.36
N PHE A 33 -16.16 -6.66 -6.84
CA PHE A 33 -17.51 -6.13 -7.08
C PHE A 33 -18.00 -6.33 -8.51
N LEU A 34 -17.10 -6.31 -9.49
CA LEU A 34 -17.44 -6.34 -10.92
C LEU A 34 -16.93 -7.62 -11.61
N ASN A 35 -16.22 -8.50 -10.89
CA ASN A 35 -15.56 -9.68 -11.45
C ASN A 35 -14.63 -9.32 -12.63
N LEU A 36 -14.05 -8.12 -12.56
CA LEU A 36 -13.35 -7.45 -13.65
C LEU A 36 -11.97 -7.03 -13.13
N GLY A 37 -10.91 -7.43 -13.81
CA GLY A 37 -9.53 -7.17 -13.37
C GLY A 37 -8.72 -8.44 -13.22
N THR A 38 -7.40 -8.29 -13.09
CA THR A 38 -6.44 -9.41 -13.11
C THR A 38 -6.13 -9.98 -11.73
N TYR A 39 -6.64 -9.38 -10.65
CA TYR A 39 -6.30 -9.70 -9.27
C TYR A 39 -4.77 -9.76 -9.10
N LEU A 40 -4.13 -8.59 -8.95
CA LEU A 40 -2.67 -8.50 -8.87
C LEU A 40 -2.12 -8.95 -7.50
N SER A 41 -2.29 -10.24 -7.18
CA SER A 41 -1.82 -10.86 -5.93
C SER A 41 -0.31 -10.74 -5.76
N ASP A 42 0.46 -10.99 -6.82
CA ASP A 42 1.92 -10.95 -6.78
C ASP A 42 2.41 -9.54 -6.46
N ILE A 43 1.83 -8.51 -7.10
CA ILE A 43 2.18 -7.10 -6.84
C ILE A 43 1.79 -6.71 -5.42
N THR A 44 0.66 -7.20 -4.92
CA THR A 44 0.23 -6.98 -3.53
C THR A 44 1.25 -7.55 -2.53
N ILE A 45 1.82 -8.72 -2.80
CA ILE A 45 2.87 -9.32 -1.96
C ILE A 45 4.15 -8.46 -2.01
N TYR A 46 4.59 -8.04 -3.19
CA TYR A 46 5.75 -7.15 -3.33
C TYR A 46 5.53 -5.81 -2.62
N TYR A 47 4.32 -5.26 -2.70
CA TYR A 47 3.93 -4.04 -2.02
C TYR A 47 4.03 -4.19 -0.50
N CYS A 48 3.49 -5.27 0.06
CA CYS A 48 3.57 -5.56 1.49
C CYS A 48 5.03 -5.69 1.96
N GLY A 49 5.89 -6.34 1.19
CA GLY A 49 7.33 -6.41 1.47
C GLY A 49 7.99 -5.03 1.48
N ALA A 50 7.73 -4.20 0.48
CA ALA A 50 8.24 -2.83 0.40
C ALA A 50 7.72 -1.95 1.54
N PHE A 51 6.45 -2.12 1.93
CA PHE A 51 5.83 -1.43 3.07
C PHE A 51 6.51 -1.78 4.38
N LEU A 52 6.73 -3.08 4.67
CA LEU A 52 7.43 -3.51 5.88
C LEU A 52 8.86 -3.00 5.91
N TYR A 53 9.59 -3.08 4.79
CA TYR A 53 10.94 -2.54 4.68
C TYR A 53 10.99 -1.03 4.96
N CYS A 54 10.08 -0.27 4.37
CA CYS A 54 9.96 1.17 4.64
C CYS A 54 9.59 1.44 6.11
N GLY A 55 8.70 0.65 6.69
CA GLY A 55 8.34 0.72 8.11
C GLY A 55 9.54 0.51 9.04
N VAL A 56 10.41 -0.46 8.74
CA VAL A 56 11.64 -0.70 9.52
C VAL A 56 12.67 0.41 9.32
N LYS A 57 12.86 0.86 8.07
CA LYS A 57 13.88 1.88 7.72
C LYS A 57 13.54 3.26 8.26
N PHE A 58 12.29 3.69 8.13
CA PHE A 58 11.84 5.04 8.48
C PHE A 58 11.10 5.11 9.83
N LYS A 59 10.83 3.96 10.45
CA LYS A 59 10.25 3.80 11.79
C LYS A 59 8.98 4.63 11.98
N GLN A 60 8.86 5.32 13.11
CA GLN A 60 7.67 6.04 13.55
C GLN A 60 7.19 7.11 12.54
N LYS A 61 8.12 7.75 11.80
CA LYS A 61 7.78 8.76 10.78
C LYS A 61 6.98 8.19 9.61
N PHE A 62 7.11 6.89 9.33
CA PHE A 62 6.35 6.19 8.30
C PHE A 62 4.91 5.94 8.75
N PHE A 63 4.73 5.32 9.91
CA PHE A 63 3.42 4.94 10.44
C PHE A 63 2.56 6.14 10.87
N CYS A 64 3.16 7.30 11.18
CA CYS A 64 2.38 8.51 11.46
C CYS A 64 1.76 9.16 10.20
N ARG A 65 2.17 8.76 8.98
CA ARG A 65 1.63 9.35 7.75
C ARG A 65 0.29 8.72 7.36
N LYS A 66 -0.77 9.49 7.56
CA LYS A 66 -2.15 9.14 7.16
C LYS A 66 -2.25 8.70 5.69
N SER A 67 -1.52 9.35 4.78
CA SER A 67 -1.53 9.02 3.33
C SER A 67 -1.08 7.59 3.00
N ILE A 68 -0.32 6.96 3.89
CA ILE A 68 0.19 5.59 3.72
C ILE A 68 -0.66 4.61 4.53
N MET A 69 -0.98 4.96 5.77
CA MET A 69 -1.72 4.08 6.67
C MET A 69 -3.18 3.91 6.26
N ILE A 70 -3.86 4.96 5.79
CA ILE A 70 -5.26 4.87 5.36
C ILE A 70 -5.42 3.82 4.23
N PRO A 71 -4.71 3.92 3.10
CA PRO A 71 -4.85 2.91 2.05
C PRO A 71 -4.38 1.52 2.51
N PHE A 72 -3.37 1.42 3.37
CA PHE A 72 -2.99 0.14 3.97
C PHE A 72 -4.14 -0.50 4.77
N TYR A 73 -4.82 0.26 5.64
CA TYR A 73 -5.98 -0.25 6.39
C TYR A 73 -7.13 -0.66 5.47
N ILE A 74 -7.37 0.06 4.38
CA ILE A 74 -8.39 -0.31 3.39
C ILE A 74 -8.04 -1.66 2.73
N MET A 75 -6.78 -1.88 2.32
CA MET A 75 -6.37 -3.17 1.77
C MET A 75 -6.53 -4.32 2.78
N VAL A 76 -6.17 -4.10 4.05
CA VAL A 76 -6.36 -5.11 5.10
C VAL A 76 -7.85 -5.43 5.27
N LEU A 77 -8.71 -4.40 5.30
CA LEU A 77 -10.16 -4.58 5.39
C LEU A 77 -10.71 -5.35 4.18
N GLN A 78 -10.28 -5.01 2.96
CA GLN A 78 -10.65 -5.72 1.74
C GLN A 78 -10.22 -7.19 1.80
N THR A 79 -9.03 -7.48 2.33
CA THR A 79 -8.52 -8.85 2.46
C THR A 79 -9.33 -9.66 3.47
N ILE A 80 -9.69 -9.06 4.62
CA ILE A 80 -10.55 -9.70 5.62
C ILE A 80 -11.96 -9.96 5.04
N LEU A 81 -12.52 -8.99 4.32
CA LEU A 81 -13.82 -9.12 3.68
C LEU A 81 -13.80 -10.24 2.62
N SER A 82 -12.74 -10.28 1.81
CA SER A 82 -12.49 -11.35 0.83
C SER A 82 -12.45 -12.72 1.52
N LEU A 83 -11.68 -12.85 2.60
CA LEU A 83 -11.62 -14.09 3.37
C LEU A 83 -12.98 -14.46 3.97
N ALA A 84 -13.76 -13.51 4.48
CA ALA A 84 -15.07 -13.78 5.07
C ALA A 84 -16.14 -14.18 4.05
N ILE A 85 -16.07 -13.67 2.81
CA ILE A 85 -17.04 -13.99 1.75
C ILE A 85 -16.70 -15.33 1.07
N TYR A 86 -15.41 -15.67 0.97
CA TYR A 86 -14.93 -16.83 0.22
C TYR A 86 -14.41 -17.99 1.11
N SER A 87 -14.55 -17.90 2.44
CA SER A 87 -14.30 -18.98 3.42
C SER A 87 -15.56 -19.75 3.76
#